data_AF-A0AAU7KD43-F1
#
_entry.id   AF-A0AAU7KD43-F1
#
_cell.length_a   1.000
_cell.length_b   1.000
_cell.length_c   1.000
_cell.angle_alpha   90.00
_cell.angle_beta   90.00
_cell.angle_gamma   90.00
#
_symmetry.space_group_name_H-M   'P 1'
#
loop_
_entity.id
_entity.type
_entity.pdbx_description
1 polymer ?
#
loop_
_entity_poly.entity_id
_entity_poly.type
_entity_poly.pdbx_seq_one_letter_code
_entity_poly.pdbx_strand_id
1 'polypeptide(L)'
;MLERLVLAGWHDEDIADEMQRELLSVRGAIQRIGLSKARPASFWNRRDDWPEIDTIIVDCLEASLMTVPQVAEHLARIGRRVSVQSVYRRIASMPTEVQNRAKRNGSRRRAAVCSRIKGRRRAA
;
A
#
# COMPACT_ATOMS: atom_id res chain seq x y z
N MET A 1 5.98 0.74 -28.34
CA MET A 1 6.69 0.67 -27.04
C MET A 1 5.69 0.60 -25.88
N LEU A 2 4.85 1.63 -25.66
CA LEU A 2 3.84 1.66 -24.59
C LEU A 2 2.93 0.41 -24.57
N GLU A 3 2.34 0.05 -25.71
CA GLU A 3 1.48 -1.14 -25.85
C GLU A 3 2.17 -2.42 -25.38
N ARG A 4 3.45 -2.61 -25.77
CA ARG A 4 4.26 -3.76 -25.36
C ARG A 4 4.45 -3.81 -23.85
N LEU A 5 4.77 -2.68 -23.20
CA LEU A 5 4.97 -2.62 -21.75
C LEU A 5 3.66 -2.86 -20.99
N VAL A 6 2.55 -2.30 -21.48
CA VAL A 6 1.21 -2.51 -20.91
C VAL A 6 0.79 -3.98 -21.02
N LEU A 7 0.97 -4.61 -22.18
CA LEU A 7 0.65 -6.03 -22.40
C LEU A 7 1.62 -6.97 -21.67
N ALA A 8 2.88 -6.57 -21.48
CA ALA A 8 3.84 -7.26 -20.61
C ALA A 8 3.47 -7.15 -19.12
N GLY A 9 2.51 -6.30 -18.77
CA GLY A 9 1.99 -6.16 -17.41
C GLY A 9 2.79 -5.22 -16.51
N TRP A 10 3.53 -4.27 -17.07
CA TRP A 10 4.24 -3.24 -16.29
C TRP A 10 3.28 -2.25 -15.63
N HIS A 11 3.61 -1.75 -14.44
CA HIS A 11 2.80 -0.71 -13.77
C HIS A 11 2.89 0.63 -14.48
N ASP A 12 1.83 1.45 -14.40
CA ASP A 12 1.82 2.78 -15.03
C ASP A 12 2.98 3.66 -14.53
N GLU A 13 3.38 3.49 -13.26
CA GLU A 13 4.48 4.22 -12.62
C GLU A 13 5.82 3.79 -13.22
N ASP A 14 6.09 2.49 -13.31
CA ASP A 14 7.31 1.96 -13.94
C ASP A 14 7.39 2.34 -15.43
N ILE A 15 6.24 2.32 -16.13
CA ILE A 15 6.17 2.77 -17.54
C ILE A 15 6.46 4.27 -17.63
N ALA A 16 5.95 5.07 -16.69
CA ALA A 16 6.20 6.50 -16.65
C ALA A 16 7.70 6.80 -16.43
N ASP A 17 8.33 6.09 -15.51
CA ASP A 17 9.76 6.22 -15.23
C ASP A 17 10.61 5.74 -16.43
N GLU A 18 10.32 4.56 -16.99
CA GLU A 18 11.01 3.99 -18.15
C GLU A 18 10.88 4.87 -19.41
N MET A 19 9.70 5.45 -19.62
CA MET A 19 9.44 6.32 -20.77
C MET A 19 9.82 7.78 -20.52
N GLN A 20 10.27 8.13 -19.31
CA GLN A 20 10.48 9.51 -18.85
C GLN A 20 9.28 10.43 -19.16
N ARG A 21 8.08 9.96 -18.82
CA ARG A 21 6.83 10.68 -19.03
C ARG A 21 6.11 10.90 -17.71
N GLU A 22 5.30 11.94 -17.65
CA GLU A 22 4.39 12.12 -16.52
C GLU A 22 3.36 10.98 -16.45
N LEU A 23 3.08 10.48 -15.24
CA LEU A 23 2.13 9.40 -14.99
C LEU A 23 0.75 9.64 -15.61
N LEU A 24 0.22 10.87 -15.52
CA LEU A 24 -1.08 11.22 -16.11
C LEU A 24 -1.04 11.14 -17.65
N SER A 25 0.08 11.52 -18.27
CA SER A 25 0.28 11.41 -19.71
C SER A 25 0.28 9.95 -20.18
N VAL A 26 0.92 9.06 -19.41
CA VAL A 26 0.93 7.62 -19.67
C VAL A 26 -0.48 7.04 -19.54
N ARG A 27 -1.20 7.32 -18.45
CA ARG A 27 -2.58 6.85 -18.24
C ARG A 27 -3.52 7.31 -19.36
N GLY A 28 -3.44 8.58 -19.74
CA GLY A 28 -4.23 9.12 -20.86
C GLY A 28 -3.88 8.46 -22.19
N ALA A 29 -2.62 8.14 -22.43
CA ALA A 29 -2.20 7.41 -23.63
C ALA A 29 -2.74 5.98 -23.65
N ILE A 30 -2.66 5.25 -22.52
CA ILE A 30 -3.20 3.88 -22.37
C ILE A 30 -4.70 3.85 -22.63
N GLN A 31 -5.43 4.88 -22.17
CA GLN A 31 -6.86 5.00 -22.43
C GLN A 31 -7.18 5.24 -23.91
N ARG A 32 -6.43 6.14 -24.57
CA ARG A 32 -6.65 6.44 -26.00
C ARG A 32 -6.39 5.24 -26.91
N ILE A 33 -5.45 4.37 -26.56
CA ILE A 33 -5.14 3.13 -27.31
C ILE A 33 -6.03 1.94 -26.91
N GLY A 34 -7.03 2.15 -26.03
CA GLY A 34 -8.01 1.11 -25.67
C GLY A 34 -7.49 0.00 -24.74
N LEU A 35 -6.26 0.11 -24.21
CA LEU A 35 -5.65 -0.94 -23.39
C LEU A 35 -5.96 -0.84 -21.89
N SER A 36 -6.78 0.12 -21.45
CA SER A 36 -7.15 0.26 -20.03
C SER A 36 -7.76 -1.01 -19.42
N LYS A 37 -8.47 -1.81 -20.23
CA LYS A 37 -9.11 -3.07 -19.81
C LYS A 37 -8.35 -4.32 -20.25
N ALA A 38 -7.31 -4.17 -21.06
CA ALA A 38 -6.51 -5.28 -21.58
C ALA A 38 -5.56 -5.86 -20.52
N ARG A 39 -5.43 -5.20 -19.36
CA ARG A 39 -4.63 -5.69 -18.25
C ARG A 39 -5.32 -6.93 -17.66
N PRO A 40 -4.68 -8.11 -17.66
CA PRO A 40 -5.28 -9.31 -17.08
C PRO A 40 -5.58 -9.07 -15.60
N ALA A 41 -6.58 -9.73 -15.01
CA ALA A 41 -6.90 -9.57 -13.58
C ALA A 41 -5.68 -9.88 -12.67
N SER A 42 -4.75 -10.71 -13.16
CA SER A 42 -3.46 -11.00 -12.55
C SER A 42 -2.48 -9.82 -12.52
N PHE A 43 -2.72 -8.75 -13.29
CA PHE A 43 -1.91 -7.53 -13.32
C PHE A 43 -1.76 -6.90 -11.92
N TRP A 44 -2.82 -6.94 -11.11
CA TRP A 44 -2.78 -6.44 -9.73
C TRP A 44 -2.16 -7.43 -8.74
N ASN A 45 -1.88 -8.66 -9.17
CA ASN A 45 -1.40 -9.76 -8.34
C ASN A 45 0.06 -10.16 -8.61
N ARG A 46 0.74 -9.61 -9.63
CA ARG A 46 2.12 -9.95 -10.02
C ARG A 46 3.17 -9.10 -9.29
N ARG A 47 3.07 -9.02 -7.95
CA ARG A 47 4.22 -8.62 -7.14
C ARG A 47 4.88 -9.87 -6.61
N ASP A 48 6.07 -10.15 -7.13
CA ASP A 48 6.83 -11.33 -6.70
C ASP A 48 7.44 -11.13 -5.29
N ASP A 49 7.50 -9.87 -4.82
CA ASP A 49 8.04 -9.49 -3.52
C ASP A 49 7.00 -9.49 -2.39
N TRP A 50 5.77 -10.00 -2.61
CA TRP A 50 4.77 -10.12 -1.54
C TRP A 50 5.26 -10.85 -0.28
N PRO A 51 6.01 -11.96 -0.36
CA PRO A 51 6.53 -12.63 0.84
C PRO A 51 7.44 -11.72 1.68
N GLU A 52 8.23 -10.87 1.02
CA GLU A 52 9.11 -9.93 1.69
C GLU A 52 8.31 -8.77 2.32
N ILE A 53 7.33 -8.23 1.59
CA ILE A 53 6.42 -7.21 2.11
C ILE A 53 5.66 -7.73 3.33
N ASP A 54 5.18 -8.96 3.30
CA ASP A 54 4.47 -9.58 4.41
C ASP A 54 5.34 -9.68 5.65
N THR A 55 6.61 -10.06 5.48
CA THR A 55 7.60 -10.08 6.57
C THR A 55 7.75 -8.68 7.19
N ILE A 56 7.94 -7.66 6.35
CA ILE A 56 8.06 -6.27 6.80
C ILE A 56 6.77 -5.79 7.50
N ILE A 57 5.59 -6.17 7.00
CA ILE A 57 4.31 -5.87 7.64
C ILE A 57 4.28 -6.46 9.05
N VAL A 58 4.64 -7.73 9.22
CA VAL A 58 4.67 -8.41 10.52
C VAL A 58 5.64 -7.70 11.46
N ASP A 59 6.87 -7.45 11.02
CA ASP A 59 7.89 -6.76 11.84
C ASP A 59 7.42 -5.38 12.30
N CYS A 60 6.80 -4.61 11.39
CA CYS A 60 6.29 -3.28 11.72
C CYS A 60 5.13 -3.34 12.74
N LEU A 61 4.27 -4.35 12.65
CA LEU A 61 3.14 -4.55 13.58
C LEU A 61 3.60 -5.06 14.95
N GLU A 62 4.56 -5.98 14.97
CA GLU A 62 4.97 -6.70 16.18
C GLU A 62 6.10 -5.99 16.93
N ALA A 63 7.18 -5.61 16.24
CA ALA A 63 8.34 -4.99 16.85
C ALA A 63 8.16 -3.48 17.02
N SER A 64 7.68 -2.80 15.97
CA SER A 64 7.54 -1.34 15.97
C SER A 64 6.17 -0.83 16.45
N LEU A 65 5.22 -1.74 16.71
CA LEU A 65 3.86 -1.44 17.16
C LEU A 65 3.11 -0.45 16.27
N MET A 66 3.44 -0.42 14.97
CA MET A 66 2.85 0.52 14.03
C MET A 66 1.37 0.21 13.77
N THR A 67 0.61 1.24 13.42
CA THR A 67 -0.74 1.08 12.86
C THR A 67 -0.68 0.79 11.37
N VAL A 68 -1.69 0.14 10.80
CA VAL A 68 -1.73 -0.22 9.37
C VAL A 68 -1.44 0.97 8.43
N PRO A 69 -1.98 2.19 8.66
CA PRO A 69 -1.60 3.36 7.86
C PRO A 69 -0.10 3.71 7.93
N GLN A 70 0.51 3.60 9.12
CA GLN A 70 1.95 3.85 9.30
C GLN A 70 2.80 2.76 8.63
N VAL A 71 2.32 1.51 8.60
CA VAL A 71 2.99 0.44 7.84
C VAL A 71 3.00 0.75 6.35
N ALA A 72 1.87 1.19 5.78
CA ALA A 72 1.81 1.56 4.37
C ALA A 72 2.74 2.75 4.03
N GLU A 73 2.79 3.75 4.91
CA GLU A 73 3.72 4.88 4.78
C GLU A 73 5.19 4.42 4.89
N HIS A 74 5.49 3.51 5.81
CA HIS A 74 6.82 2.92 5.96
C HIS A 74 7.24 2.17 4.69
N LEU A 75 6.35 1.31 4.16
CA LEU A 75 6.56 0.56 2.93
C LEU A 75 6.82 1.50 1.74
N ALA A 76 6.05 2.58 1.61
CA ALA A 76 6.28 3.59 0.57
C ALA A 76 7.65 4.27 0.69
N ARG A 77 8.10 4.57 1.92
CA ARG A 77 9.40 5.20 2.19
C ARG A 77 10.60 4.31 1.84
N ILE A 78 10.45 2.98 1.96
CA ILE A 78 11.49 2.02 1.57
C ILE A 78 11.35 1.54 0.10
N GLY A 79 10.55 2.25 -0.71
CA GLY A 79 10.39 1.95 -2.14
C GLY A 79 9.34 0.87 -2.46
N ARG A 80 8.70 0.27 -1.46
CA ARG A 80 7.71 -0.81 -1.62
C ARG A 80 6.28 -0.31 -1.60
N ARG A 81 5.94 0.64 -2.48
CA ARG A 81 4.62 1.31 -2.48
C ARG A 81 3.47 0.30 -2.57
N VAL A 82 2.60 0.30 -1.55
CA VAL A 82 1.35 -0.46 -1.53
C VAL A 82 0.24 0.43 -1.02
N SER A 83 -0.98 0.19 -1.50
CA SER A 83 -2.15 0.86 -0.93
C SER A 83 -2.39 0.36 0.50
N VAL A 84 -2.91 1.23 1.36
CA VAL A 84 -3.34 0.86 2.72
C VAL A 84 -4.35 -0.31 2.68
N GLN A 85 -5.24 -0.33 1.69
CA GLN A 85 -6.22 -1.40 1.52
C GLN A 85 -5.58 -2.75 1.19
N SER A 86 -4.50 -2.73 0.40
CA SER A 86 -3.70 -3.94 0.12
C SER A 86 -3.10 -4.48 1.41
N VAL A 87 -2.55 -3.62 2.27
CA VAL A 87 -2.00 -4.03 3.58
C VAL A 87 -3.08 -4.67 4.46
N TYR A 88 -4.27 -4.07 4.56
CA TYR A 88 -5.40 -4.67 5.28
C TYR A 88 -5.78 -6.05 4.74
N ARG A 89 -5.82 -6.21 3.40
CA ARG A 89 -6.11 -7.49 2.76
C ARG A 89 -5.07 -8.56 3.10
N ARG A 90 -3.78 -8.23 3.06
CA ARG A 90 -2.70 -9.15 3.44
C ARG A 90 -2.82 -9.57 4.91
N ILE A 91 -3.04 -8.61 5.81
CA ILE A 91 -3.23 -8.90 7.24
C ILE A 91 -4.42 -9.83 7.47
N ALA A 92 -5.52 -9.68 6.74
CA ALA A 92 -6.68 -10.56 6.86
C ALA A 92 -6.38 -12.02 6.49
N SER A 93 -5.37 -12.27 5.64
CA SER A 93 -4.89 -13.61 5.31
C SER A 93 -3.76 -14.13 6.22
N MET A 94 -3.26 -13.34 7.16
CA MET A 94 -2.19 -13.71 8.09
C MET A 94 -2.74 -14.43 9.35
N PRO A 95 -1.88 -15.07 10.17
CA PRO A 95 -2.28 -15.66 11.44
C PRO A 95 -3.06 -14.71 12.35
N THR A 96 -3.92 -15.28 13.19
CA THR A 96 -4.87 -14.53 14.04
C THR A 96 -4.15 -13.59 15.02
N GLU A 97 -2.94 -13.95 15.45
CA GLU A 97 -2.07 -13.18 16.33
C GLU A 97 -1.70 -11.84 15.69
N VAL A 98 -1.28 -11.85 14.43
CA VAL A 98 -0.91 -10.65 13.66
C VAL A 98 -2.11 -9.75 13.46
N GLN A 99 -3.27 -10.34 13.12
CA GLN A 99 -4.53 -9.60 12.99
C GLN A 99 -4.91 -8.90 14.30
N ASN A 100 -4.80 -9.63 15.42
CA ASN A 100 -5.09 -9.09 16.75
C ASN A 100 -4.10 -8.00 17.15
N ARG A 101 -2.81 -8.14 16.80
CA ARG A 101 -1.80 -7.11 17.01
C ARG A 101 -2.15 -5.83 16.27
N ALA A 102 -2.48 -5.91 14.97
CA ALA A 102 -2.90 -4.77 14.17
C ALA A 102 -4.11 -4.04 14.78
N LYS A 103 -5.13 -4.80 15.21
CA LYS A 103 -6.31 -4.24 15.91
C LYS A 103 -5.91 -3.51 17.20
N ARG A 104 -5.06 -4.12 18.03
CA ARG A 104 -4.59 -3.53 19.30
C ARG A 104 -3.80 -2.24 19.07
N ASN A 105 -2.89 -2.21 18.11
CA ASN A 105 -2.09 -1.02 17.78
C ASN A 105 -3.01 0.15 17.39
N GLY A 106 -4.01 -0.12 16.53
CA GLY A 106 -5.03 0.87 16.15
C GLY A 106 -5.84 1.38 17.35
N SER A 107 -6.29 0.49 18.23
CA SER A 107 -7.04 0.86 19.45
C SER A 107 -6.20 1.70 20.41
N ARG A 108 -4.94 1.33 20.65
CA ARG A 108 -4.01 2.11 21.48
C ARG A 108 -3.81 3.51 20.93
N ARG A 109 -3.63 3.64 19.61
CA ARG A 109 -3.47 4.94 18.96
C ARG A 109 -4.71 5.81 19.14
N ARG A 110 -5.92 5.27 18.92
CA ARG A 110 -7.18 5.99 19.14
C ARG A 110 -7.32 6.45 20.59
N ALA A 111 -7.05 5.57 21.55
CA ALA A 111 -7.11 5.91 22.97
C ALA A 111 -6.16 7.06 23.32
N ALA A 112 -4.90 7.00 22.87
CA ALA A 112 -3.93 8.07 23.08
C ALA A 112 -4.38 9.41 22.47
N VAL A 113 -4.93 9.39 21.25
CA VAL A 113 -5.46 10.59 20.58
C VAL A 113 -6.65 11.18 21.35
N CYS A 114 -7.61 10.36 21.77
CA CYS A 114 -8.76 10.79 22.57
C CYS A 114 -8.32 11.43 23.89
N SER A 115 -7.37 10.82 24.60
CA SER A 115 -6.80 11.38 25.84
C SER A 115 -6.16 12.74 25.58
N ARG A 116 -5.40 12.89 24.49
CA ARG A 116 -4.79 14.18 24.11
C ARG A 116 -5.83 15.26 23.82
N ILE A 117 -6.90 14.93 23.10
CA ILE A 117 -7.98 15.87 22.77
C ILE A 117 -8.71 16.31 24.05
N LYS A 118 -9.04 15.36 24.95
CA LYS A 118 -9.66 15.67 26.25
C LYS A 118 -8.77 16.57 27.10
N GLY A 119 -7.47 16.32 27.14
CA GLY A 119 -6.50 17.18 27.83
C GLY A 119 -6.48 18.61 27.29
N ARG A 120 -6.45 18.77 25.96
CA ARG A 120 -6.52 20.10 25.32
C ARG A 120 -7.81 20.86 25.65
N ARG A 121 -8.96 20.18 25.64
CA ARG A 121 -10.25 20.79 25.98
C ARG A 121 -10.38 21.22 27.45
N ARG A 122 -9.60 20.63 28.35
CA ARG A 122 -9.58 21.02 29.77
C ARG A 122 -8.61 22.18 30.07
N ALA A 123 -7.66 22.42 29.18
CA ALA A 123 -6.66 23.47 29.29
C ALA A 123 -7.03 24.75 28.52
N ALA A 124 -8.16 24.75 27.84
CA ALA A 124 -8.78 25.89 27.17
C ALA A 124 -10.01 26.32 27.98
#